data_AF-A0AAB0A366-F1
#
_entry.id   AF-A0AAB0A366-F1
#
_cell.length_a   1.000
_cell.length_b   1.000
_cell.length_c   1.000
_cell.angle_alpha   90.00
_cell.angle_beta   90.00
_cell.angle_gamma   90.00
#
_symmetry.space_group_name_H-M   'P 1'
#
loop_
_entity.id
_entity.type
_entity.pdbx_description
1 polymer ?
#
loop_
_entity_poly.entity_id
_entity_poly.type
_entity_poly.pdbx_seq_one_letter_code
_entity_poly.pdbx_strand_id
1 'polypeptide(L)'
;MDSTGDAGKEDDDESSSSLEVVPPPPERKGSSSETIQSALDEFRVKWQHEMKKDGGSPSGGSPLREKPRSGGGSNASLQKDKENVSIEQQARALFLQGSELEHSGKVFEAMRLYRKAVQLVPDIEFKIYDITKQQDPKSAGMDLEIEKLSNGLTQVDLEDDENLENVDLVLRFQSLLSKSGKLFESASAADKMLIVTSAHFSDLPMEVILYILRWVVSNELDLKSMERFARVCRGFYLLARDSEIWKRACVRLWGVNVGHLKGSPFGTWREMYINRPRVHFHGCYISRTSYLRYGENSFQDQFYRPVQLVEYYRYFRFFADGKVLMLTSAEEPQVCVGRLKNRYALQAETLHGHYRLHNDEVIIAVQRNRSNIQNQRPGRKKEITGEYGQQTFYLELNIVSSAKRAFSQLHWKQYSMVQTRNDQEKTTLFELAPNKYPPLYFSRVKSYHQESEGPLK
;
A
#
# COMPACT_ATOMS: atom_id res chain seq x y z
N MET A 1 -37.39 19.74 65.96
CA MET A 1 -37.36 20.67 64.80
C MET A 1 -35.97 20.55 64.19
N ASP A 2 -35.54 19.34 63.81
CA ASP A 2 -36.00 18.53 62.66
C ASP A 2 -35.51 19.21 61.35
N SER A 3 -34.75 18.59 60.46
CA SER A 3 -34.77 17.17 60.09
C SER A 3 -33.40 16.62 59.70
N THR A 4 -33.15 15.43 60.22
CA THR A 4 -32.26 14.36 59.77
C THR A 4 -32.86 13.60 58.58
N GLY A 5 -32.01 12.88 57.85
CA GLY A 5 -32.39 11.70 57.06
C GLY A 5 -31.25 11.26 56.12
N ASP A 6 -30.92 10.00 55.93
CA ASP A 6 -31.33 8.75 56.57
C ASP A 6 -30.38 7.63 56.09
N ALA A 7 -30.30 6.54 56.85
CA ALA A 7 -29.47 5.37 56.64
C ALA A 7 -30.30 4.16 56.17
N GLY A 8 -29.61 3.13 55.65
CA GLY A 8 -30.10 1.73 55.56
C GLY A 8 -30.49 1.31 54.14
N LYS A 9 -29.85 0.32 53.48
CA LYS A 9 -29.76 -1.15 53.70
C LYS A 9 -31.06 -1.93 53.42
N GLU A 10 -30.92 -2.92 52.53
CA GLU A 10 -31.52 -4.28 52.56
C GLU A 10 -33.05 -4.33 52.27
N ASP A 11 -33.67 -5.24 51.51
CA ASP A 11 -33.33 -6.53 50.89
C ASP A 11 -34.35 -6.85 49.75
N ASP A 12 -33.94 -7.78 48.87
CA ASP A 12 -34.68 -8.88 48.21
C ASP A 12 -36.08 -8.68 47.56
N ASP A 13 -36.19 -9.08 46.27
CA ASP A 13 -37.01 -10.24 45.91
C ASP A 13 -36.82 -10.75 44.46
N GLU A 14 -36.95 -12.07 44.36
CA GLU A 14 -36.56 -12.99 43.31
C GLU A 14 -37.43 -12.97 42.04
N SER A 15 -36.86 -13.39 40.90
CA SER A 15 -37.46 -14.48 40.11
C SER A 15 -36.50 -15.11 39.10
N SER A 16 -36.56 -16.44 39.11
CA SER A 16 -35.62 -17.42 38.59
C SER A 16 -35.79 -17.72 37.09
N SER A 17 -34.68 -18.06 36.41
CA SER A 17 -34.70 -19.06 35.33
C SER A 17 -33.35 -19.76 35.23
N SER A 18 -33.38 -21.05 35.55
CA SER A 18 -32.29 -22.02 35.55
C SER A 18 -31.57 -22.13 34.21
N LEU A 19 -30.24 -22.14 34.21
CA LEU A 19 -29.45 -22.67 33.10
C LEU A 19 -28.41 -23.67 33.63
N GLU A 20 -28.65 -24.92 33.26
CA GLU A 20 -27.76 -26.05 33.46
C GLU A 20 -26.43 -25.84 32.72
N VAL A 21 -25.37 -26.34 33.36
CA VAL A 21 -24.00 -26.38 32.87
C VAL A 21 -23.90 -27.38 31.71
N VAL A 22 -23.66 -26.88 30.50
CA VAL A 22 -23.32 -27.68 29.31
C VAL A 22 -21.79 -27.65 29.10
N PRO A 23 -21.11 -28.79 28.92
CA PRO A 23 -19.66 -28.86 28.71
C PRO A 23 -19.25 -28.33 27.31
N PRO A 24 -17.97 -27.93 27.12
CA PRO A 24 -17.52 -27.29 25.88
C PRO A 24 -17.55 -28.25 24.68
N PRO A 25 -17.84 -27.75 23.45
CA PRO A 25 -17.92 -28.57 22.25
C PRO A 25 -16.53 -28.99 21.74
N PRO A 26 -16.43 -30.14 21.06
CA PRO A 26 -15.16 -30.64 20.53
C PRO A 26 -14.71 -29.86 19.28
N GLU A 27 -13.38 -29.75 19.15
CA GLU A 27 -12.67 -29.16 18.02
C GLU A 27 -13.16 -29.69 16.66
N ARG A 28 -13.72 -28.81 15.82
CA ARG A 28 -13.97 -29.12 14.40
C ARG A 28 -12.69 -28.94 13.60
N LYS A 29 -12.01 -30.06 13.33
CA LYS A 29 -10.98 -30.18 12.29
C LYS A 29 -11.56 -29.89 10.91
N GLY A 30 -10.76 -29.25 10.05
CA GLY A 30 -11.14 -28.74 8.75
C GLY A 30 -11.70 -29.82 7.81
N SER A 31 -12.90 -29.55 7.27
CA SER A 31 -13.56 -30.42 6.28
C SER A 31 -14.10 -29.64 5.07
N SER A 32 -14.18 -28.30 5.12
CA SER A 32 -14.71 -27.51 3.99
C SER A 32 -13.71 -27.34 2.83
N SER A 33 -12.41 -27.35 3.11
CA SER A 33 -11.38 -27.18 2.07
C SER A 33 -11.19 -28.45 1.22
N GLU A 34 -11.35 -29.64 1.81
CA GLU A 34 -11.20 -30.91 1.09
C GLU A 34 -12.37 -31.16 0.14
N THR A 35 -13.59 -30.76 0.51
CA THR A 35 -14.77 -30.89 -0.37
C THR A 35 -14.68 -30.00 -1.60
N ILE A 36 -14.14 -28.78 -1.46
CA ILE A 36 -13.91 -27.87 -2.59
C ILE A 36 -12.79 -28.39 -3.50
N GLN A 37 -11.72 -28.93 -2.91
CA GLN A 37 -10.61 -29.48 -3.69
C GLN A 37 -11.06 -30.71 -4.49
N SER A 38 -11.85 -31.60 -3.89
CA SER A 38 -12.43 -32.77 -4.55
C SER A 38 -13.35 -32.37 -5.72
N ALA A 39 -14.19 -31.34 -5.54
CA ALA A 39 -15.06 -30.85 -6.61
C ALA A 39 -14.27 -30.20 -7.77
N LEU A 40 -13.17 -29.51 -7.47
CA LEU A 40 -12.29 -28.93 -8.49
C LEU A 40 -11.51 -30.00 -9.26
N ASP A 41 -11.12 -31.08 -8.60
CA ASP A 41 -10.42 -32.19 -9.24
C ASP A 41 -11.37 -33.01 -10.14
N GLU A 42 -12.61 -33.25 -9.71
CA GLU A 42 -13.66 -33.82 -10.57
C GLU A 42 -13.95 -32.96 -11.80
N PHE A 43 -13.99 -31.63 -11.63
CA PHE A 43 -14.15 -30.69 -12.74
C PHE A 43 -12.99 -30.77 -13.74
N ARG A 44 -11.74 -30.79 -13.25
CA ARG A 44 -10.54 -30.90 -14.10
C ARG A 44 -10.52 -32.20 -14.90
N VAL A 45 -10.93 -33.31 -14.31
CA VAL A 45 -11.01 -34.61 -14.99
C VAL A 45 -12.09 -34.59 -16.07
N LYS A 46 -13.27 -34.04 -15.79
CA LYS A 46 -14.33 -33.87 -16.80
C LYS A 46 -13.89 -32.99 -17.97
N TRP A 47 -13.26 -31.85 -17.66
CA TRP A 47 -12.77 -30.92 -18.67
C TRP A 47 -11.66 -31.52 -19.53
N GLN A 48 -10.71 -32.25 -18.94
CA GLN A 48 -9.69 -32.97 -19.71
C GLN A 48 -10.28 -34.09 -20.58
N HIS A 49 -11.38 -34.70 -20.14
CA HIS A 49 -12.09 -35.70 -20.93
C HIS A 49 -12.84 -35.06 -22.11
N GLU A 50 -13.44 -33.88 -21.92
CA GLU A 50 -14.05 -33.09 -23.00
C GLU A 50 -13.02 -32.62 -24.03
N MET A 51 -11.87 -32.08 -23.60
CA MET A 51 -10.79 -31.66 -24.51
C MET A 51 -10.18 -32.82 -25.31
N LYS A 52 -10.22 -34.05 -24.77
CA LYS A 52 -9.79 -35.26 -25.50
C LYS A 52 -10.88 -35.84 -26.40
N LYS A 53 -12.15 -35.52 -26.15
CA LYS A 53 -13.30 -35.93 -26.97
C LYS A 53 -13.48 -35.00 -28.17
N ASP A 54 -13.14 -33.71 -28.01
CA ASP A 54 -13.08 -32.69 -29.07
C ASP A 54 -11.63 -32.47 -29.55
N GLY A 55 -10.94 -33.57 -29.86
CA GLY A 55 -9.60 -33.53 -30.41
C GLY A 55 -9.54 -32.84 -31.77
N GLY A 56 -9.11 -31.57 -31.79
CA GLY A 56 -8.71 -30.86 -33.00
C GLY A 56 -8.13 -29.47 -32.70
N SER A 57 -6.80 -29.35 -32.69
CA SER A 57 -6.06 -28.08 -32.61
C SER A 57 -6.52 -27.05 -33.65
N PRO A 58 -6.54 -25.73 -33.35
CA PRO A 58 -6.84 -24.72 -34.36
C PRO A 58 -5.58 -24.43 -35.18
N SER A 59 -5.58 -24.86 -36.44
CA SER A 59 -4.71 -24.34 -37.48
C SER A 59 -5.58 -23.88 -38.64
N GLY A 60 -5.33 -22.67 -39.12
CA GLY A 60 -6.16 -21.97 -40.09
C GLY A 60 -6.25 -22.66 -41.45
N GLY A 61 -7.37 -22.42 -42.13
CA GLY A 61 -7.57 -22.77 -43.53
C GLY A 61 -9.02 -23.15 -43.83
N SER A 62 -9.74 -22.31 -44.57
CA SER A 62 -10.95 -22.73 -45.30
C SER A 62 -10.62 -23.93 -46.19
N PRO A 63 -11.51 -24.93 -46.34
CA PRO A 63 -12.22 -25.02 -47.63
C PRO A 63 -13.62 -25.68 -47.61
N LEU A 64 -14.45 -25.20 -48.53
CA LEU A 64 -15.35 -25.91 -49.44
C LEU A 64 -16.12 -27.18 -48.98
N ARG A 65 -17.43 -26.96 -48.85
CA ARG A 65 -18.60 -27.81 -49.18
C ARG A 65 -18.33 -29.07 -50.02
N GLU A 66 -18.67 -30.24 -49.45
CA GLU A 66 -19.20 -31.41 -50.19
C GLU A 66 -20.30 -32.14 -49.40
N LYS A 67 -21.32 -32.62 -50.13
CA LYS A 67 -22.44 -33.46 -49.65
C LYS A 67 -22.06 -34.95 -49.76
N PRO A 68 -22.62 -35.82 -48.91
CA PRO A 68 -23.43 -36.94 -49.44
C PRO A 68 -24.73 -37.16 -48.62
N ARG A 69 -25.88 -37.23 -49.28
CA ARG A 69 -26.62 -38.43 -49.73
C ARG A 69 -27.39 -39.18 -48.62
N SER A 70 -28.69 -39.23 -48.89
CA SER A 70 -29.85 -39.77 -48.17
C SER A 70 -29.84 -41.28 -47.89
N GLY A 71 -30.48 -41.67 -46.79
CA GLY A 71 -31.05 -43.02 -46.62
C GLY A 71 -31.90 -43.19 -45.35
N GLY A 72 -33.24 -43.19 -45.51
CA GLY A 72 -34.20 -44.02 -44.75
C GLY A 72 -34.58 -43.64 -43.31
N GLY A 73 -35.76 -43.02 -43.11
CA GLY A 73 -36.41 -42.88 -41.80
C GLY A 73 -37.49 -41.79 -41.73
N SER A 74 -38.46 -41.80 -42.64
CA SER A 74 -39.23 -40.61 -43.05
C SER A 74 -40.65 -40.50 -42.48
N ASN A 75 -40.88 -40.76 -41.18
CA ASN A 75 -42.16 -40.34 -40.55
C ASN A 75 -42.04 -39.90 -39.08
N ALA A 76 -41.08 -40.43 -38.30
CA ALA A 76 -40.83 -39.98 -36.93
C ALA A 76 -39.97 -38.70 -36.85
N SER A 77 -39.07 -38.49 -37.81
CA SER A 77 -38.23 -37.28 -37.95
C SER A 77 -39.05 -36.04 -38.31
N LEU A 78 -39.99 -36.18 -39.25
CA LEU A 78 -40.85 -35.09 -39.72
C LEU A 78 -41.81 -34.55 -38.64
N GLN A 79 -42.23 -35.38 -37.68
CA GLN A 79 -43.06 -34.91 -36.54
C GLN A 79 -42.21 -34.17 -35.51
N LYS A 80 -41.02 -34.68 -35.21
CA LYS A 80 -40.08 -34.07 -34.27
C LYS A 80 -39.55 -32.71 -34.76
N ASP A 81 -39.31 -32.60 -36.06
CA ASP A 81 -38.87 -31.34 -36.68
C ASP A 81 -39.99 -30.29 -36.70
N LYS A 82 -41.25 -30.68 -36.93
CA LYS A 82 -42.40 -29.77 -36.84
C LYS A 82 -42.64 -29.28 -35.41
N GLU A 83 -42.48 -30.14 -34.42
CA GLU A 83 -42.65 -29.81 -33.01
C GLU A 83 -41.53 -28.88 -32.52
N ASN A 84 -40.27 -29.14 -32.93
CA ASN A 84 -39.13 -28.27 -32.64
C ASN A 84 -39.28 -26.87 -33.26
N VAL A 85 -39.75 -26.79 -34.52
CA VAL A 85 -40.03 -25.50 -35.18
C VAL A 85 -41.17 -24.75 -34.48
N SER A 86 -42.19 -25.47 -33.99
CA SER A 86 -43.30 -24.90 -33.22
C SER A 86 -42.85 -24.33 -31.87
N ILE A 87 -42.00 -25.07 -31.14
CA ILE A 87 -41.41 -24.61 -29.86
C ILE A 87 -40.52 -23.39 -30.07
N GLU A 88 -39.72 -23.37 -31.13
CA GLU A 88 -38.86 -22.23 -31.45
C GLU A 88 -39.67 -20.98 -31.81
N GLN A 89 -40.73 -21.11 -32.60
CA GLN A 89 -41.64 -19.98 -32.91
C GLN A 89 -42.32 -19.43 -31.65
N GLN A 90 -42.73 -20.32 -30.74
CA GLN A 90 -43.31 -19.92 -29.46
C GLN A 90 -42.30 -19.17 -28.57
N ALA A 91 -41.05 -19.64 -28.51
CA ALA A 91 -39.99 -18.97 -27.77
C ALA A 91 -39.68 -17.57 -28.34
N ARG A 92 -39.67 -17.42 -29.67
CA ARG A 92 -39.47 -16.13 -30.36
C ARG A 92 -40.59 -15.14 -30.04
N ALA A 93 -41.84 -15.57 -30.09
CA ALA A 93 -42.99 -14.71 -29.78
C ALA A 93 -42.94 -14.19 -28.33
N LEU A 94 -42.60 -15.07 -27.38
CA LEU A 94 -42.43 -14.68 -25.98
C LEU A 94 -41.26 -13.70 -25.77
N PHE A 95 -40.16 -13.88 -26.50
CA PHE A 95 -39.01 -12.98 -26.43
C PHE A 95 -39.33 -11.58 -26.98
N LEU A 96 -39.97 -11.50 -28.15
CA LEU A 96 -40.39 -10.23 -28.75
C LEU A 96 -41.39 -9.47 -27.88
N GLN A 97 -42.36 -10.19 -27.30
CA GLN A 97 -43.31 -9.60 -26.34
C GLN A 97 -42.60 -9.09 -25.08
N GLY A 98 -41.55 -9.78 -24.63
CA GLY A 98 -40.68 -9.29 -23.55
C GLY A 98 -40.00 -7.97 -23.92
N SER A 99 -39.51 -7.85 -25.16
CA SER A 99 -38.83 -6.65 -25.64
C SER A 99 -39.74 -5.43 -25.75
N GLU A 100 -41.00 -5.62 -26.17
CA GLU A 100 -42.00 -4.54 -26.17
C GLU A 100 -42.33 -4.05 -24.75
N LEU A 101 -42.43 -4.98 -23.79
CA LEU A 101 -42.68 -4.64 -22.39
C LEU A 101 -41.48 -3.95 -21.73
N GLU A 102 -40.27 -4.32 -22.12
CA GLU A 102 -39.04 -3.64 -21.70
C GLU A 102 -38.97 -2.21 -22.25
N HIS A 103 -39.24 -2.00 -23.55
CA HIS A 103 -39.29 -0.67 -24.16
C HIS A 103 -40.40 0.21 -23.60
N SER A 104 -41.51 -0.37 -23.13
CA SER A 104 -42.57 0.35 -22.43
C SER A 104 -42.34 0.51 -20.92
N GLY A 105 -41.15 0.12 -20.42
CA GLY A 105 -40.72 0.34 -19.03
C GLY A 105 -41.24 -0.67 -18.01
N LYS A 106 -41.95 -1.72 -18.44
CA LYS A 106 -42.49 -2.79 -17.58
C LYS A 106 -41.50 -3.95 -17.43
N VAL A 107 -40.30 -3.64 -16.94
CA VAL A 107 -39.13 -4.55 -16.89
C VAL A 107 -39.41 -5.85 -16.11
N PHE A 108 -40.18 -5.81 -15.03
CA PHE A 108 -40.50 -6.99 -14.23
C PHE A 108 -41.39 -8.01 -14.97
N GLU A 109 -42.34 -7.52 -15.78
CA GLU A 109 -43.18 -8.38 -16.62
C GLU A 109 -42.37 -8.95 -17.78
N ALA A 110 -41.47 -8.15 -18.37
CA ALA A 110 -40.55 -8.56 -19.42
C ALA A 110 -39.62 -9.70 -18.96
N MET A 111 -39.01 -9.60 -17.77
CA MET A 111 -38.16 -10.66 -17.20
C MET A 111 -38.86 -12.01 -17.10
N ARG A 112 -40.16 -12.03 -16.78
CA ARG A 112 -40.92 -13.28 -16.70
C ARG A 112 -41.08 -13.93 -18.08
N LEU A 113 -41.27 -13.11 -19.12
CA LEU A 113 -41.39 -13.60 -20.49
C LEU A 113 -40.03 -14.07 -21.04
N TYR A 114 -38.95 -13.34 -20.79
CA TYR A 114 -37.60 -13.76 -21.18
C TYR A 114 -37.19 -15.09 -20.54
N ARG A 115 -37.45 -15.26 -19.24
CA ARG A 115 -37.18 -16.55 -18.58
C ARG A 115 -37.94 -17.71 -19.22
N LYS A 116 -39.21 -17.50 -19.61
CA LYS A 116 -39.99 -18.51 -20.31
C LYS A 116 -39.44 -18.80 -21.71
N ALA A 117 -39.02 -17.77 -22.44
CA ALA A 117 -38.42 -17.93 -23.76
C ALA A 117 -37.11 -18.74 -23.70
N VAL A 118 -36.22 -18.42 -22.76
CA VAL A 118 -34.93 -19.13 -22.53
C VAL A 118 -35.15 -20.56 -22.05
N GLN A 119 -36.19 -20.83 -21.25
CA GLN A 119 -36.55 -22.19 -20.85
C GLN A 119 -36.99 -23.07 -22.03
N LEU A 120 -37.63 -22.47 -23.05
CA LEU A 120 -38.01 -23.19 -24.27
C LEU A 120 -36.81 -23.37 -25.22
N VAL A 121 -36.02 -22.31 -25.40
CA VAL A 121 -34.83 -22.28 -26.27
C VAL A 121 -33.72 -21.49 -25.57
N PRO A 122 -32.70 -22.17 -25.00
CA PRO A 122 -31.67 -21.52 -24.18
C PRO A 122 -30.85 -20.43 -24.88
N ASP A 123 -30.76 -20.47 -26.21
CA ASP A 123 -30.00 -19.55 -27.07
C ASP A 123 -30.90 -18.60 -27.89
N ILE A 124 -32.17 -18.43 -27.48
CA ILE A 124 -33.16 -17.65 -28.24
C ILE A 124 -32.74 -16.20 -28.50
N GLU A 125 -32.00 -15.60 -27.56
CA GLU A 125 -31.49 -14.23 -27.66
C GLU A 125 -30.51 -14.06 -28.83
N PHE A 126 -29.55 -14.98 -28.95
CA PHE A 126 -28.58 -15.01 -30.05
C PHE A 126 -29.27 -15.24 -31.40
N LYS A 127 -30.26 -16.13 -31.44
CA LYS A 127 -31.02 -16.42 -32.66
C LYS A 127 -31.85 -15.23 -33.12
N ILE A 128 -32.48 -14.50 -32.20
CA ILE A 128 -33.22 -13.27 -32.54
C ILE A 128 -32.25 -12.20 -33.03
N TYR A 129 -31.12 -12.02 -32.34
CA TYR A 129 -30.08 -11.07 -32.75
C TYR A 129 -29.55 -11.34 -34.17
N ASP A 130 -29.24 -12.60 -34.50
CA ASP A 130 -28.79 -12.99 -35.84
C ASP A 130 -29.86 -12.75 -36.92
N ILE A 131 -31.14 -12.97 -36.61
CA ILE A 131 -32.26 -12.71 -37.52
C ILE A 131 -32.44 -11.21 -37.73
N THR A 132 -32.41 -10.40 -36.66
CA THR A 132 -32.51 -8.94 -36.75
C THR A 132 -31.34 -8.35 -37.54
N LYS A 133 -30.12 -8.89 -37.36
CA LYS A 133 -28.92 -8.52 -38.10
C LYS A 133 -29.00 -8.87 -39.59
N GLN A 134 -29.70 -9.95 -39.95
CA GLN A 134 -29.95 -10.34 -41.34
C GLN A 134 -31.08 -9.52 -42.00
N GLN A 135 -32.07 -9.04 -41.22
CA GLN A 135 -33.22 -8.30 -41.74
C GLN A 135 -32.97 -6.80 -41.89
N ASP A 136 -32.02 -6.21 -41.15
CA ASP A 136 -31.77 -4.77 -41.18
C ASP A 136 -30.25 -4.42 -41.27
N PRO A 137 -29.67 -4.34 -42.48
CA PRO A 137 -28.22 -4.12 -42.66
C PRO A 137 -27.73 -2.74 -42.18
N LYS A 138 -28.63 -1.85 -41.74
CA LYS A 138 -28.27 -0.55 -41.13
C LYS A 138 -27.93 -0.66 -39.64
N SER A 139 -28.42 -1.67 -38.89
CA SER A 139 -28.01 -1.87 -37.48
C SER A 139 -26.61 -2.46 -37.38
N ALA A 140 -26.21 -3.30 -38.35
CA ALA A 140 -24.87 -3.86 -38.43
C ALA A 140 -23.77 -2.79 -38.59
N GLY A 141 -24.08 -1.62 -39.16
CA GLY A 141 -23.15 -0.50 -39.26
C GLY A 141 -22.84 0.17 -37.92
N MET A 142 -23.81 0.17 -36.99
CA MET A 142 -23.68 0.80 -35.67
C MET A 142 -22.89 -0.10 -34.71
N ASP A 143 -23.06 -1.41 -34.80
CA ASP A 143 -22.28 -2.38 -34.02
C ASP A 143 -20.83 -2.54 -34.54
N LEU A 144 -20.60 -2.41 -35.85
CA LEU A 144 -19.25 -2.36 -36.43
C LEU A 144 -18.51 -1.05 -36.06
N GLU A 145 -19.23 0.05 -35.83
CA GLU A 145 -18.65 1.27 -35.26
C GLU A 145 -18.35 1.11 -33.76
N ILE A 146 -19.19 0.42 -32.99
CA ILE A 146 -18.92 0.11 -31.57
C ILE A 146 -17.74 -0.87 -31.41
N GLU A 147 -17.63 -1.90 -32.27
CA GLU A 147 -16.45 -2.79 -32.32
C GLU A 147 -15.19 -2.04 -32.76
N LYS A 148 -15.29 -1.11 -33.72
CA LYS A 148 -14.15 -0.25 -34.10
C LYS A 148 -13.75 0.73 -33.00
N LEU A 149 -14.70 1.24 -32.23
CA LEU A 149 -14.44 2.11 -31.07
C LEU A 149 -13.83 1.30 -29.90
N SER A 150 -14.30 0.08 -29.67
CA SER A 150 -13.72 -0.87 -28.71
C SER A 150 -12.31 -1.32 -29.10
N ASN A 151 -12.09 -1.59 -30.40
CA ASN A 151 -10.77 -1.93 -30.94
C ASN A 151 -9.84 -0.71 -31.01
N GLY A 152 -10.37 0.51 -31.16
CA GLY A 152 -9.61 1.75 -31.04
C GLY A 152 -9.15 2.05 -29.60
N LEU A 153 -9.92 1.60 -28.59
CA LEU A 153 -9.51 1.66 -27.18
C LEU A 153 -8.45 0.62 -26.80
N THR A 154 -8.28 -0.43 -27.62
CA THR A 154 -7.30 -1.51 -27.41
C THR A 154 -6.10 -1.44 -28.36
N GLN A 155 -6.17 -0.64 -29.42
CA GLN A 155 -5.00 -0.19 -30.19
C GLN A 155 -4.30 0.99 -29.50
N VAL A 156 -3.91 0.79 -28.24
CA VAL A 156 -2.55 1.21 -27.91
C VAL A 156 -1.70 0.27 -28.76
N ASP A 157 -0.85 0.78 -29.63
CA ASP A 157 0.24 -0.01 -30.17
C ASP A 157 0.87 -0.74 -28.98
N LEU A 158 0.51 -2.01 -28.82
CA LEU A 158 1.31 -2.99 -28.11
C LEU A 158 2.53 -3.14 -29.03
N GLU A 159 3.37 -2.09 -29.06
CA GLU A 159 4.79 -2.22 -29.36
C GLU A 159 5.20 -3.47 -28.61
N ASP A 160 5.68 -4.41 -29.40
CA ASP A 160 5.68 -5.84 -29.19
C ASP A 160 6.14 -6.29 -27.80
N ASP A 161 6.19 -7.60 -27.61
CA ASP A 161 6.92 -8.29 -26.55
C ASP A 161 8.45 -7.98 -26.61
N GLU A 162 8.82 -6.70 -26.69
CA GLU A 162 10.18 -6.18 -26.68
C GLU A 162 10.75 -6.48 -25.30
N ASN A 163 11.83 -7.24 -25.29
CA ASN A 163 12.58 -7.47 -24.07
C ASN A 163 13.10 -6.12 -23.52
N LEU A 164 12.40 -5.57 -22.53
CA LEU A 164 12.74 -4.33 -21.82
C LEU A 164 13.92 -4.51 -20.85
N GLU A 165 14.50 -5.70 -20.74
CA GLU A 165 15.70 -5.91 -19.93
C GLU A 165 16.84 -5.05 -20.47
N ASN A 166 17.38 -4.18 -19.61
CA ASN A 166 18.46 -3.23 -19.89
C ASN A 166 18.12 -2.04 -20.80
N VAL A 167 16.84 -1.74 -21.04
CA VAL A 167 16.45 -0.53 -21.77
C VAL A 167 16.51 0.69 -20.85
N ASP A 168 17.23 1.73 -21.27
CA ASP A 168 17.15 3.05 -20.62
C ASP A 168 15.79 3.68 -20.93
N LEU A 169 14.87 3.56 -19.97
CA LEU A 169 13.53 4.09 -20.04
C LEU A 169 13.49 5.62 -20.22
N VAL A 170 14.51 6.35 -19.75
CA VAL A 170 14.57 7.81 -19.94
C VAL A 170 14.75 8.12 -21.41
N LEU A 171 15.76 7.52 -22.04
CA LEU A 171 16.04 7.71 -23.47
C LEU A 171 14.87 7.22 -24.33
N ARG A 172 14.29 6.07 -24.00
CA ARG A 172 13.12 5.53 -24.72
C ARG A 172 11.94 6.50 -24.65
N PHE A 173 11.57 6.95 -23.45
CA PHE A 173 10.42 7.85 -23.31
C PHE A 173 10.69 9.24 -23.91
N GLN A 174 11.93 9.74 -23.89
CA GLN A 174 12.31 10.96 -24.60
C GLN A 174 12.17 10.82 -26.12
N SER A 175 12.56 9.68 -26.68
CA SER A 175 12.39 9.39 -28.11
C SER A 175 10.92 9.35 -28.51
N LEU A 176 10.09 8.65 -27.73
CA LEU A 176 8.64 8.60 -27.95
C LEU A 176 7.99 9.99 -27.82
N LEU A 177 8.41 10.78 -26.82
CA LEU A 177 7.93 12.15 -26.63
C LEU A 177 8.30 13.05 -27.82
N SER A 178 9.50 12.90 -28.36
CA SER A 178 9.96 13.67 -29.53
C SER A 178 9.12 13.37 -30.77
N LYS A 179 8.57 12.15 -30.87
CA LYS A 179 7.65 11.75 -31.94
C LYS A 179 6.22 12.25 -31.72
N SER A 180 5.70 12.12 -30.49
CA SER A 180 4.30 12.50 -30.18
C SER A 180 4.11 14.00 -29.99
N GLY A 181 5.16 14.74 -29.62
CA GLY A 181 5.11 16.17 -29.31
C GLY A 181 4.33 16.53 -28.04
N LYS A 182 3.81 15.54 -27.30
CA LYS A 182 2.96 15.74 -26.11
C LYS A 182 3.49 14.96 -24.92
N LEU A 183 3.70 15.67 -23.80
CA LEU A 183 4.20 15.08 -22.55
C LEU A 183 3.13 14.21 -21.87
N PHE A 184 1.86 14.52 -22.12
CA PHE A 184 0.72 13.75 -21.67
C PHE A 184 -0.24 13.52 -22.82
N GLU A 185 -0.73 12.29 -22.90
CA GLU A 185 -1.96 12.00 -23.63
C GLU A 185 -3.12 12.28 -22.68
N SER A 186 -3.88 13.34 -22.97
CA SER A 186 -5.22 13.45 -22.42
C SER A 186 -6.11 12.58 -23.29
N ALA A 187 -6.97 11.76 -22.68
CA ALA A 187 -8.19 11.31 -23.36
C ALA A 187 -8.92 12.58 -23.80
N SER A 188 -8.82 12.90 -25.08
CA SER A 188 -9.37 14.14 -25.63
C SER A 188 -10.88 13.98 -25.75
N ALA A 189 -11.62 15.08 -25.82
CA ALA A 189 -13.04 15.14 -26.18
C ALA A 189 -13.40 14.44 -27.53
N ALA A 190 -12.40 13.96 -28.28
CA ALA A 190 -12.58 13.00 -29.38
C ALA A 190 -13.13 11.65 -28.91
N ASP A 191 -12.86 11.24 -27.67
CA ASP A 191 -13.62 10.21 -26.96
C ASP A 191 -14.95 10.83 -26.55
N LYS A 192 -15.94 10.73 -27.44
CA LYS A 192 -17.30 11.30 -27.31
C LYS A 192 -18.07 10.87 -26.04
N MET A 193 -17.47 10.07 -25.16
CA MET A 193 -18.04 9.62 -23.88
C MET A 193 -17.46 10.28 -22.61
N LEU A 194 -16.39 11.09 -22.71
CA LEU A 194 -15.79 11.73 -21.53
C LEU A 194 -16.30 13.16 -21.33
N ILE A 195 -17.19 13.34 -20.36
CA ILE A 195 -17.61 14.66 -19.88
C ILE A 195 -16.49 15.22 -18.99
N VAL A 196 -15.66 16.09 -19.57
CA VAL A 196 -14.62 16.82 -18.83
C VAL A 196 -15.25 18.09 -18.24
N THR A 197 -15.44 18.12 -16.92
CA THR A 197 -16.06 19.25 -16.19
C THR A 197 -15.06 20.24 -15.60
N SER A 198 -13.76 19.95 -15.67
CA SER A 198 -12.68 20.76 -15.08
C SER A 198 -11.38 20.61 -15.86
N ALA A 199 -10.44 21.54 -15.66
CA ALA A 199 -9.12 21.49 -16.29
C ALA A 199 -8.37 20.21 -15.91
N HIS A 200 -7.72 19.57 -16.88
CA HIS A 200 -6.97 18.35 -16.67
C HIS A 200 -5.56 18.67 -16.18
N PHE A 201 -4.93 17.75 -15.43
CA PHE A 201 -3.56 17.96 -14.94
C PHE A 201 -2.55 18.19 -16.08
N SER A 202 -2.81 17.59 -17.25
CA SER A 202 -2.00 17.75 -18.47
C SER A 202 -1.99 19.17 -19.04
N ASP A 203 -2.95 20.02 -18.67
CA ASP A 203 -3.05 21.39 -19.17
C ASP A 203 -2.05 22.33 -18.46
N LEU A 204 -1.39 21.85 -17.39
CA LEU A 204 -0.41 22.62 -16.64
C LEU A 204 0.93 22.73 -17.40
N PRO A 205 1.55 23.91 -17.43
CA PRO A 205 2.93 24.06 -17.90
C PRO A 205 3.90 23.18 -17.09
N MET A 206 4.95 22.67 -17.74
CA MET A 206 5.90 21.75 -17.09
C MET A 206 6.57 22.37 -15.85
N GLU A 207 6.80 23.68 -15.85
CA GLU A 207 7.38 24.43 -14.75
C GLU A 207 6.48 24.41 -13.52
N VAL A 208 5.16 24.47 -13.73
CA VAL A 208 4.16 24.37 -12.65
C VAL A 208 4.13 22.95 -12.10
N ILE A 209 4.21 21.93 -12.96
CA ILE A 209 4.26 20.53 -12.53
C ILE A 209 5.54 20.25 -11.74
N LEU A 210 6.69 20.72 -12.20
CA LEU A 210 7.96 20.63 -11.47
C LEU A 210 7.89 21.36 -10.12
N TYR A 211 7.23 22.52 -10.07
CA TYR A 211 6.97 23.21 -8.81
C TYR A 211 6.07 22.40 -7.87
N ILE A 212 5.00 21.76 -8.37
CA ILE A 212 4.18 20.83 -7.60
C ILE A 212 5.03 19.65 -7.09
N LEU A 213 5.94 19.10 -7.90
CA LEU A 213 6.83 18.03 -7.45
C LEU A 213 7.77 18.48 -6.33
N ARG A 214 8.20 19.75 -6.30
CA ARG A 214 8.93 20.30 -5.15
C ARG A 214 8.09 20.29 -3.88
N TRP A 215 6.77 20.49 -3.98
CA TRP A 215 5.85 20.32 -2.85
C TRP A 215 5.66 18.85 -2.47
N VAL A 216 5.56 17.94 -3.42
CA VAL A 216 5.45 16.49 -3.15
C VAL A 216 6.67 15.97 -2.41
N VAL A 217 7.88 16.37 -2.83
CA VAL A 217 9.12 16.00 -2.11
C VAL A 217 9.21 16.73 -0.78
N SER A 218 8.83 18.03 -0.76
CA SER A 218 8.83 18.92 0.40
C SER A 218 10.18 19.04 1.11
N ASN A 219 10.18 19.77 2.24
CA ASN A 219 11.32 19.84 3.15
C ASN A 219 11.61 18.53 3.91
N GLU A 220 10.69 17.55 3.85
CA GLU A 220 10.79 16.23 4.50
C GLU A 220 11.46 15.16 3.63
N LEU A 221 11.74 15.48 2.36
CA LEU A 221 12.33 14.58 1.37
C LEU A 221 11.50 13.30 1.12
N ASP A 222 10.18 13.43 0.90
CA ASP A 222 9.32 12.32 0.49
C ASP A 222 9.47 11.95 -0.99
N LEU A 223 10.68 11.51 -1.33
CA LEU A 223 11.02 11.04 -2.67
C LEU A 223 10.28 9.75 -3.05
N LYS A 224 9.66 9.05 -2.09
CA LYS A 224 8.82 7.90 -2.43
C LYS A 224 7.53 8.35 -3.11
N SER A 225 6.90 9.43 -2.65
CA SER A 225 5.71 9.96 -3.30
C SER A 225 6.03 10.47 -4.71
N MET A 226 7.23 11.02 -4.92
CA MET A 226 7.74 11.34 -6.26
C MET A 226 7.93 10.09 -7.14
N GLU A 227 8.48 8.99 -6.61
CA GLU A 227 8.59 7.73 -7.37
C GLU A 227 7.22 7.08 -7.63
N ARG A 228 6.22 7.28 -6.77
CA ARG A 228 4.83 6.88 -7.05
C ARG A 228 4.23 7.69 -8.19
N PHE A 229 4.46 9.00 -8.18
CA PHE A 229 4.08 9.89 -9.29
C PHE A 229 4.73 9.41 -10.60
N ALA A 230 6.02 9.05 -10.57
CA ALA A 230 6.74 8.53 -11.74
C ALA A 230 6.13 7.25 -12.35
N ARG A 231 5.34 6.49 -11.59
CA ARG A 231 4.73 5.22 -12.03
C ARG A 231 3.39 5.39 -12.76
N VAL A 232 2.84 6.60 -12.81
CA VAL A 232 1.52 6.83 -13.40
C VAL A 232 1.58 6.82 -14.93
N CYS A 233 2.51 7.56 -15.53
CA CYS A 233 2.64 7.66 -16.98
C CYS A 233 4.09 7.98 -17.41
N ARG A 234 4.37 7.85 -18.71
CA ARG A 234 5.69 8.13 -19.32
C ARG A 234 6.15 9.57 -19.07
N GLY A 235 5.24 10.56 -19.17
CA GLY A 235 5.56 11.96 -18.88
C GLY A 235 5.94 12.22 -17.42
N PHE A 236 5.18 11.67 -16.47
CA PHE A 236 5.50 11.78 -15.04
C PHE A 236 6.82 11.06 -14.70
N TYR A 237 7.10 9.94 -15.37
CA TYR A 237 8.38 9.25 -15.24
C TYR A 237 9.57 10.16 -15.59
N LEU A 238 9.47 10.91 -16.69
CA LEU A 238 10.51 11.85 -17.11
C LEU A 238 10.62 13.03 -16.14
N LEU A 239 9.51 13.65 -15.74
CA LEU A 239 9.51 14.79 -14.82
C LEU A 239 10.05 14.44 -13.43
N ALA A 240 9.76 13.24 -12.92
CA ALA A 240 10.30 12.77 -11.64
C ALA A 240 11.82 12.56 -11.66
N ARG A 241 12.45 12.59 -12.84
CA ARG A 241 13.91 12.46 -13.03
C ARG A 241 14.60 13.79 -13.27
N ASP A 242 13.89 14.90 -13.06
CA ASP A 242 14.47 16.24 -13.13
C ASP A 242 15.71 16.38 -12.22
N SER A 243 16.83 16.77 -12.85
CA SER A 243 18.13 16.89 -12.20
C SER A 243 18.12 17.84 -11.00
N GLU A 244 17.40 18.96 -11.10
CA GLU A 244 17.42 20.00 -10.07
C GLU A 244 16.68 19.56 -8.81
N ILE A 245 15.58 18.81 -8.92
CA ILE A 245 14.90 18.22 -7.74
C ILE A 245 15.85 17.27 -7.00
N TRP A 246 16.52 16.36 -7.72
CA TRP A 246 17.45 15.41 -7.11
C TRP A 246 18.68 16.10 -6.50
N LYS A 247 19.22 17.12 -7.16
CA LYS A 247 20.31 17.94 -6.62
C LYS A 247 19.91 18.62 -5.32
N ARG A 248 18.74 19.26 -5.28
CA ARG A 248 18.20 19.89 -4.06
C ARG A 248 18.03 18.88 -2.93
N ALA A 249 17.54 17.68 -3.23
CA ALA A 249 17.44 16.61 -2.26
C ALA A 249 18.81 16.17 -1.71
N CYS A 250 19.83 16.06 -2.57
CA CYS A 250 21.20 15.75 -2.16
C CYS A 250 21.80 16.84 -1.28
N VAL A 251 21.66 18.10 -1.68
CA VAL A 251 22.14 19.26 -0.90
C VAL A 251 21.43 19.32 0.45
N ARG A 252 20.13 19.03 0.48
CA ARG A 252 19.34 19.01 1.72
C ARG A 252 19.84 17.96 2.71
N LEU A 253 20.18 16.78 2.19
CA LEU A 253 20.57 15.61 2.98
C LEU A 253 22.02 15.66 3.47
N TRP A 254 22.96 16.00 2.59
CA TRP A 254 24.39 15.99 2.88
C TRP A 254 24.98 17.37 3.15
N GLY A 255 24.24 18.46 2.88
CA GLY A 255 24.68 19.82 3.13
C GLY A 255 26.00 20.13 2.43
N VAL A 256 26.95 20.68 3.19
CA VAL A 256 28.31 20.97 2.71
C VAL A 256 29.08 19.72 2.28
N ASN A 257 28.72 18.54 2.79
CA ASN A 257 29.35 17.26 2.44
C ASN A 257 28.80 16.67 1.14
N VAL A 258 27.90 17.36 0.43
CA VAL A 258 27.31 16.84 -0.82
C VAL A 258 28.38 16.60 -1.89
N GLY A 259 29.38 17.46 -1.99
CA GLY A 259 30.41 17.41 -3.03
C GLY A 259 29.90 17.87 -4.41
N HIS A 260 30.68 17.60 -5.45
CA HIS A 260 30.32 17.89 -6.83
C HIS A 260 29.96 16.62 -7.58
N LEU A 261 29.05 16.69 -8.54
CA LEU A 261 28.70 15.53 -9.38
C LEU A 261 29.87 15.16 -10.31
N LYS A 262 30.49 16.16 -10.96
CA LYS A 262 31.67 15.95 -11.82
C LYS A 262 32.84 15.48 -10.96
N GLY A 263 33.42 14.33 -11.31
CA GLY A 263 34.51 13.70 -10.57
C GLY A 263 34.06 12.87 -9.37
N SER A 264 32.75 12.76 -9.11
CA SER A 264 32.22 11.77 -8.16
C SER A 264 32.06 10.40 -8.83
N PRO A 265 31.92 9.31 -8.05
CA PRO A 265 31.62 7.98 -8.60
C PRO A 265 30.20 7.85 -9.16
N PHE A 266 29.38 8.91 -9.14
CA PHE A 266 27.98 8.89 -9.57
C PHE A 266 27.80 9.66 -10.87
N GLY A 267 27.04 9.11 -11.82
CA GLY A 267 26.72 9.76 -13.09
C GLY A 267 25.62 10.81 -12.98
N THR A 268 24.69 10.66 -12.02
CA THR A 268 23.57 11.59 -11.82
C THR A 268 23.32 11.91 -10.34
N TRP A 269 22.66 13.04 -10.06
CA TRP A 269 22.22 13.39 -8.70
C TRP A 269 21.24 12.34 -8.13
N ARG A 270 20.39 11.76 -8.98
CA ARG A 270 19.48 10.68 -8.59
C ARG A 270 20.24 9.43 -8.17
N GLU A 271 21.23 9.03 -8.95
CA GLU A 271 22.08 7.90 -8.65
C GLU A 271 22.87 8.12 -7.35
N MET A 272 23.44 9.31 -7.17
CA MET A 272 24.06 9.72 -5.91
C MET A 272 23.06 9.60 -4.75
N TYR A 273 21.84 10.13 -4.92
CA TYR A 273 20.82 10.00 -3.90
C TYR A 273 20.55 8.55 -3.54
N ILE A 274 20.41 7.66 -4.53
CA ILE A 274 20.03 6.25 -4.33
C ILE A 274 21.17 5.46 -3.68
N ASN A 275 22.38 5.59 -4.20
CA ASN A 275 23.51 4.71 -3.90
C ASN A 275 24.40 5.21 -2.75
N ARG A 276 24.40 6.51 -2.44
CA ARG A 276 25.20 7.05 -1.35
C ARG A 276 24.57 6.73 0.02
N PRO A 277 25.37 6.30 1.02
CA PRO A 277 24.90 6.04 2.37
C PRO A 277 24.13 7.22 2.99
N ARG A 278 22.97 6.90 3.57
CA ARG A 278 22.09 7.88 4.24
C ARG A 278 21.14 7.23 5.23
N VAL A 279 20.58 8.03 6.13
CA VAL A 279 19.46 7.63 6.99
C VAL A 279 18.12 7.79 6.27
N HIS A 280 17.12 7.02 6.69
CA HIS A 280 15.74 7.12 6.18
C HIS A 280 14.85 8.01 7.06
N PHE A 281 13.94 8.77 6.42
CA PHE A 281 13.04 9.73 7.11
C PHE A 281 11.59 9.27 7.27
N HIS A 282 11.18 8.24 6.53
CA HIS A 282 9.78 7.79 6.44
C HIS A 282 9.46 6.68 7.46
N GLY A 283 10.15 6.69 8.59
CA GLY A 283 10.13 5.64 9.59
C GLY A 283 11.09 5.94 10.74
N CYS A 284 11.42 4.91 11.51
CA CYS A 284 12.36 5.00 12.61
C CYS A 284 13.26 3.77 12.64
N TYR A 285 14.48 3.93 13.14
CA TYR A 285 15.38 2.84 13.42
C TYR A 285 15.12 2.33 14.83
N ILE A 286 14.93 1.02 14.97
CA ILE A 286 14.51 0.39 16.23
C ILE A 286 15.52 -0.69 16.59
N SER A 287 16.04 -0.62 17.82
CA SER A 287 16.83 -1.69 18.43
C SER A 287 16.09 -2.25 19.63
N ARG A 288 15.84 -3.56 19.63
CA ARG A 288 15.23 -4.29 20.75
C ARG A 288 16.35 -4.88 21.59
N THR A 289 16.30 -4.67 22.89
CA THR A 289 17.24 -5.24 23.85
C THR A 289 16.45 -5.96 24.93
N SER A 290 16.87 -7.18 25.27
CA SER A 290 16.26 -7.95 26.35
C SER A 290 17.32 -8.52 27.28
N TYR A 291 17.02 -8.57 28.57
CA TYR A 291 17.89 -9.16 29.57
C TYR A 291 17.08 -9.78 30.71
N LEU A 292 17.66 -10.77 31.37
CA LEU A 292 17.08 -11.37 32.57
C LEU A 292 17.47 -10.54 33.79
N ARG A 293 16.47 -10.09 34.55
CA ARG A 293 16.62 -9.42 35.83
C ARG A 293 16.04 -10.30 36.91
N TYR A 294 16.79 -10.52 37.98
CA TYR A 294 16.23 -11.12 39.17
C TYR A 294 15.35 -10.11 39.90
N GLY A 295 14.12 -10.53 40.25
CA GLY A 295 13.21 -9.77 41.08
C GLY A 295 13.73 -9.64 42.51
N GLU A 296 13.01 -8.83 43.29
CA GLU A 296 13.22 -8.71 44.72
C GLU A 296 12.81 -10.01 45.42
N ASN A 297 13.56 -10.38 46.46
CA ASN A 297 13.21 -11.55 47.26
C ASN A 297 11.90 -11.26 47.98
N SER A 298 11.00 -12.23 48.04
CA SER A 298 9.82 -12.11 48.89
C SER A 298 10.27 -12.02 50.36
N PHE A 299 9.62 -11.16 51.14
CA PHE A 299 9.90 -11.04 52.57
C PHE A 299 9.55 -12.34 53.33
N GLN A 300 8.63 -13.14 52.78
CA GLN A 300 8.15 -14.39 53.37
C GLN A 300 8.86 -15.64 52.82
N ASP A 301 9.41 -15.57 51.60
CA ASP A 301 10.06 -16.71 50.95
C ASP A 301 11.43 -16.28 50.40
N GLN A 302 12.48 -16.61 51.17
CA GLN A 302 13.87 -16.31 50.81
C GLN A 302 14.43 -17.27 49.74
N PHE A 303 13.74 -18.37 49.45
CA PHE A 303 14.18 -19.38 48.48
C PHE A 303 13.57 -19.16 47.09
N TYR A 304 12.45 -18.45 47.01
CA TYR A 304 11.84 -18.05 45.74
C TYR A 304 12.34 -16.68 45.27
N ARG A 305 13.09 -16.68 44.16
CA ARG A 305 13.49 -15.44 43.47
C ARG A 305 12.98 -15.45 42.03
N PRO A 306 11.94 -14.65 41.71
CA PRO A 306 11.40 -14.62 40.36
C PRO A 306 12.44 -14.04 39.39
N VAL A 307 12.55 -14.62 38.19
CA VAL A 307 13.36 -14.09 37.09
C VAL A 307 12.43 -13.40 36.10
N GLN A 308 12.67 -12.12 35.85
CA GLN A 308 11.91 -11.30 34.93
C GLN A 308 12.70 -11.12 33.63
N LEU A 309 12.07 -11.41 32.49
CA LEU A 309 12.59 -11.00 31.19
C LEU A 309 12.20 -9.54 30.95
N VAL A 310 13.19 -8.65 31.02
CA VAL A 310 12.98 -7.22 30.75
C VAL A 310 13.30 -6.95 29.29
N GLU A 311 12.34 -6.42 28.56
CA GLU A 311 12.52 -5.98 27.17
C GLU A 311 12.32 -4.48 27.06
N TYR A 312 13.16 -3.84 26.26
CA TYR A 312 13.01 -2.44 25.92
C TYR A 312 13.54 -2.15 24.52
N TYR A 313 13.14 -0.99 24.00
CA TYR A 313 13.39 -0.56 22.64
C TYR A 313 14.07 0.81 22.66
N ARG A 314 15.02 0.99 21.73
CA ARG A 314 15.60 2.29 21.39
C ARG A 314 15.13 2.69 20.01
N TYR A 315 14.48 3.85 19.92
CA TYR A 315 13.95 4.41 18.69
C TYR A 315 14.74 5.63 18.28
N PHE A 316 15.11 5.68 17.00
CA PHE A 316 15.78 6.82 16.38
C PHE A 316 14.97 7.28 15.19
N ARG A 317 14.44 8.50 15.26
CA ARG A 317 13.76 9.14 14.12
C ARG A 317 14.61 10.29 13.61
N PHE A 318 15.04 10.17 12.36
CA PHE A 318 15.80 11.20 11.67
C PHE A 318 14.88 12.08 10.83
N PHE A 319 15.28 13.33 10.64
CA PHE A 319 14.59 14.30 9.82
C PHE A 319 15.53 14.90 8.78
N ALA A 320 15.00 15.31 7.64
CA ALA A 320 15.79 15.91 6.56
C ALA A 320 16.46 17.24 6.94
N ASP A 321 16.08 17.86 8.06
CA ASP A 321 16.71 19.08 8.60
C ASP A 321 17.91 18.84 9.52
N GLY A 322 18.38 17.59 9.63
CA GLY A 322 19.48 17.27 10.52
C GLY A 322 19.04 17.14 11.98
N LYS A 323 17.74 17.16 12.29
CA LYS A 323 17.23 16.84 13.63
C LYS A 323 17.09 15.34 13.82
N VAL A 324 17.18 14.90 15.08
CA VAL A 324 16.94 13.51 15.47
C VAL A 324 16.23 13.44 16.81
N LEU A 325 15.31 12.49 16.91
CA LEU A 325 14.67 12.11 18.17
C LEU A 325 15.20 10.74 18.59
N MET A 326 15.54 10.62 19.86
CA MET A 326 15.93 9.37 20.50
C MET A 326 15.00 9.08 21.68
N LEU A 327 14.35 7.92 21.66
CA LEU A 327 13.47 7.45 22.72
C LEU A 327 13.91 6.06 23.18
N THR A 328 13.99 5.85 24.49
CA THR A 328 14.16 4.52 25.09
C THR A 328 12.91 4.21 25.89
N SER A 329 12.20 3.13 25.55
CA SER A 329 10.92 2.76 26.16
C SER A 329 10.76 1.25 26.26
N ALA A 330 10.03 0.78 27.27
CA ALA A 330 9.61 -0.63 27.37
C ALA A 330 8.37 -0.94 26.49
N GLU A 331 7.71 0.09 25.97
CA GLU A 331 6.53 -0.08 25.13
C GLU A 331 6.89 -0.53 23.71
N GLU A 332 6.00 -1.31 23.10
CA GLU A 332 6.17 -1.81 21.75
C GLU A 332 6.14 -0.72 20.67
N PRO A 333 6.74 -0.98 19.48
CA PRO A 333 6.78 -0.01 18.38
C PRO A 333 5.44 0.61 17.99
N GLN A 334 4.33 -0.14 18.04
CA GLN A 334 3.02 0.38 17.61
C GLN A 334 2.58 1.62 18.41
N VAL A 335 2.94 1.70 19.69
CA VAL A 335 2.61 2.83 20.56
C VAL A 335 3.63 3.95 20.41
N CYS A 336 4.93 3.61 20.38
CA CYS A 336 6.02 4.59 20.36
C CYS A 336 6.13 5.36 19.03
N VAL A 337 5.85 4.73 17.88
CA VAL A 337 5.99 5.38 16.57
C VAL A 337 5.09 6.62 16.43
N GLY A 338 3.87 6.57 16.96
CA GLY A 338 2.95 7.71 16.94
C GLY A 338 3.48 8.89 17.74
N ARG A 339 4.07 8.63 18.91
CA ARG A 339 4.67 9.66 19.78
C ARG A 339 5.85 10.36 19.11
N LEU A 340 6.57 9.64 18.26
CA LEU A 340 7.69 10.18 17.51
C LEU A 340 7.27 10.94 16.26
N LYS A 341 5.99 11.07 15.90
CA LYS A 341 5.51 11.76 14.68
C LYS A 341 5.77 13.27 14.69
N ASN A 342 5.77 13.92 15.84
CA ASN A 342 5.99 15.36 15.92
C ASN A 342 7.47 15.69 16.14
N ARG A 343 7.97 16.71 15.44
CA ARG A 343 9.36 17.20 15.52
C ARG A 343 9.73 17.75 16.90
N TYR A 344 8.74 18.22 17.63
CA TYR A 344 8.85 18.82 18.95
C TYR A 344 8.11 17.97 19.98
N ALA A 345 8.35 16.65 19.98
CA ALA A 345 7.66 15.75 20.89
C ALA A 345 7.76 16.28 22.33
N LEU A 346 6.63 16.70 22.90
CA LEU A 346 6.55 17.35 24.23
C LEU A 346 6.81 16.38 25.39
N GLN A 347 7.16 15.13 25.08
CA GLN A 347 7.28 14.07 26.05
C GLN A 347 8.67 14.13 26.69
N ALA A 348 8.70 14.29 28.02
CA ALA A 348 9.91 14.51 28.80
C ALA A 348 11.00 13.43 28.65
N GLU A 349 10.63 12.24 28.15
CA GLU A 349 11.53 11.11 27.95
C GLU A 349 12.21 11.09 26.58
N THR A 350 11.72 11.87 25.61
CA THR A 350 12.30 11.91 24.26
C THR A 350 13.48 12.88 24.24
N LEU A 351 14.66 12.37 23.91
CA LEU A 351 15.85 13.18 23.72
C LEU A 351 15.80 13.82 22.33
N HIS A 352 16.15 15.10 22.28
CA HIS A 352 16.14 15.90 21.07
C HIS A 352 17.57 16.31 20.73
N GLY A 353 17.89 16.34 19.44
CA GLY A 353 19.21 16.75 19.02
C GLY A 353 19.37 16.86 17.54
N HIS A 354 20.64 16.85 17.13
CA HIS A 354 21.04 16.98 15.76
C HIS A 354 21.95 15.84 15.33
N TYR A 355 21.95 15.56 14.04
CA TYR A 355 22.86 14.61 13.43
C TYR A 355 23.54 15.22 12.21
N ARG A 356 24.69 14.66 11.86
CA ARG A 356 25.38 14.92 10.60
C ARG A 356 25.81 13.60 9.97
N LEU A 357 25.80 13.57 8.65
CA LEU A 357 26.32 12.45 7.86
C LEU A 357 27.75 12.75 7.46
N HIS A 358 28.64 11.79 7.71
CA HIS A 358 30.01 11.81 7.24
C HIS A 358 30.32 10.45 6.65
N ASN A 359 30.53 10.39 5.33
CA ASN A 359 30.70 9.15 4.58
C ASN A 359 29.55 8.16 4.82
N ASP A 360 29.85 7.02 5.42
CA ASP A 360 28.97 5.93 5.83
C ASP A 360 28.59 5.97 7.32
N GLU A 361 28.87 7.08 8.00
CA GLU A 361 28.63 7.26 9.43
C GLU A 361 27.59 8.36 9.69
N VAL A 362 26.79 8.15 10.74
CA VAL A 362 25.91 9.16 11.30
C VAL A 362 26.40 9.52 12.70
N ILE A 363 26.75 10.80 12.85
CA ILE A 363 27.20 11.39 14.11
C ILE A 363 26.02 12.12 14.71
N ILE A 364 25.69 11.82 15.96
CA ILE A 364 24.49 12.29 16.64
C ILE A 364 24.89 12.97 17.95
N ALA A 365 24.30 14.12 18.21
CA ALA A 365 24.35 14.81 19.50
C ALA A 365 22.92 15.07 19.99
N VAL A 366 22.50 14.39 21.05
CA VAL A 366 21.17 14.57 21.66
C VAL A 366 21.28 15.03 23.10
N GLN A 367 20.37 15.91 23.51
CA GLN A 367 20.36 16.46 24.85
C GLN A 367 19.12 15.99 25.60
N ARG A 368 19.31 15.72 26.89
CA ARG A 368 18.20 15.52 27.81
C ARG A 368 17.73 16.88 28.30
N ASN A 369 16.73 17.42 27.63
CA ASN A 369 16.14 18.69 28.03
C ASN A 369 15.13 18.43 29.16
N ARG A 370 15.49 18.74 30.42
CA ARG A 370 14.47 18.91 31.45
C ARG A 370 13.89 20.30 31.24
N SER A 371 12.64 20.35 30.79
CA SER A 371 11.90 21.59 30.79
C SER A 371 11.90 22.12 32.22
N ASN A 372 12.54 23.27 32.41
CA ASN A 372 12.51 24.02 33.66
C ASN A 372 11.11 24.68 33.73
N ILE A 373 10.05 23.88 33.76
CA ILE A 373 8.68 24.37 34.00
C ILE A 373 8.61 24.66 35.50
N GLN A 374 9.31 25.73 35.89
CA GLN A 374 8.95 26.54 37.02
C GLN A 374 7.64 27.26 36.68
N ASN A 375 6.53 26.52 36.64
CA ASN A 375 5.29 27.09 37.17
C ASN A 375 5.39 26.89 38.68
N GLN A 376 6.16 27.78 39.32
CA GLN A 376 6.15 27.91 40.77
C GLN A 376 4.74 28.34 41.18
N ARG A 377 3.89 27.37 41.50
CA ARG A 377 2.78 27.61 42.43
C ARG A 377 3.40 27.58 43.82
N PRO A 378 3.38 28.69 44.58
CA PRO A 378 3.96 28.73 45.90
C PRO A 378 3.16 27.80 46.82
N GLY A 379 3.78 26.74 47.35
CA GLY A 379 3.18 25.93 48.41
C GLY A 379 3.36 24.41 48.36
N ARG A 380 3.90 23.81 47.29
CA ARG A 380 4.12 22.34 47.25
C ARG A 380 5.57 21.98 47.60
N LYS A 381 5.72 21.10 48.60
CA LYS A 381 7.00 20.54 49.08
C LYS A 381 7.93 20.20 47.93
N LYS A 382 9.19 20.64 48.02
CA LYS A 382 10.30 20.25 47.12
C LYS A 382 10.36 18.73 47.00
N GLU A 383 9.84 18.17 45.92
CA GLU A 383 10.26 16.85 45.47
C GLU A 383 11.75 16.94 45.15
N ILE A 384 12.54 16.02 45.72
CA ILE A 384 13.99 15.92 45.58
C ILE A 384 14.31 15.74 44.10
N THR A 385 14.53 16.86 43.41
CA THR A 385 14.75 16.89 41.97
C THR A 385 16.25 16.65 41.76
N GLY A 386 16.60 15.44 41.29
CA GLY A 386 17.98 14.94 41.27
C GLY A 386 19.03 15.89 40.68
N GLU A 387 20.17 15.92 41.36
CA GLU A 387 21.37 16.78 41.27
C GLU A 387 22.20 16.71 39.98
N TYR A 388 21.63 16.21 38.88
CA TYR A 388 22.37 15.97 37.64
C TYR A 388 22.21 17.17 36.69
N GLY A 389 23.33 17.84 36.37
CA GLY A 389 23.39 18.98 35.44
C GLY A 389 23.03 18.62 33.98
N GLN A 390 23.31 19.51 33.03
CA GLN A 390 22.98 19.29 31.62
C GLN A 390 23.71 18.04 31.09
N GLN A 391 22.97 17.14 30.43
CA GLN A 391 23.50 15.91 29.84
C GLN A 391 23.37 15.95 28.32
N THR A 392 24.51 15.82 27.64
CA THR A 392 24.61 15.68 26.20
C THR A 392 25.18 14.31 25.86
N PHE A 393 24.49 13.60 24.98
CA PHE A 393 24.88 12.28 24.50
C PHE A 393 25.43 12.40 23.09
N TYR A 394 26.62 11.85 22.87
CA TYR A 394 27.27 11.78 21.56
C TYR A 394 27.33 10.33 21.09
N LEU A 395 26.79 10.06 19.91
CA LEU A 395 26.73 8.74 19.33
C LEU A 395 27.34 8.77 17.92
N GLU A 396 28.05 7.71 17.58
CA GLU A 396 28.48 7.43 16.20
C GLU A 396 27.92 6.06 15.82
N LEU A 397 27.22 6.02 14.69
CA LEU A 397 26.65 4.79 14.15
C LEU A 397 27.06 4.62 12.69
N ASN A 398 27.41 3.40 12.30
CA ASN A 398 27.70 3.03 10.91
C ASN A 398 26.40 2.70 10.18
N ILE A 399 26.25 3.19 8.96
CA ILE A 399 25.11 2.99 8.10
C ILE A 399 25.32 1.74 7.26
N VAL A 400 24.53 0.70 7.51
CA VAL A 400 24.70 -0.62 6.89
C VAL A 400 23.48 -1.00 6.05
N SER A 401 23.74 -1.53 4.86
CA SER A 401 22.72 -2.07 3.97
C SER A 401 22.50 -3.55 4.24
N SER A 402 21.24 -3.98 4.19
CA SER A 402 20.88 -5.41 4.10
C SER A 402 20.81 -5.81 2.63
N ALA A 403 20.98 -7.09 2.32
CA ALA A 403 20.88 -7.61 0.95
C ALA A 403 19.62 -7.16 0.19
N LYS A 404 18.49 -6.97 0.90
CA LYS A 404 17.21 -6.55 0.32
C LYS A 404 16.90 -5.06 0.50
N ARG A 405 17.60 -4.36 1.39
CA ARG A 405 17.23 -2.99 1.82
C ARG A 405 18.47 -2.16 2.07
N ALA A 406 18.69 -1.17 1.21
CA ALA A 406 19.78 -0.21 1.37
C ALA A 406 19.61 0.62 2.66
N PHE A 407 20.71 0.79 3.40
CA PHE A 407 20.84 1.65 4.58
C PHE A 407 19.81 1.35 5.68
N SER A 408 19.41 0.09 5.75
CA SER A 408 18.33 -0.37 6.63
C SER A 408 18.79 -0.63 8.06
N GLN A 409 20.09 -0.57 8.35
CA GLN A 409 20.65 -0.85 9.66
C GLN A 409 21.59 0.25 10.10
N LEU A 410 21.63 0.49 11.41
CA LEU A 410 22.63 1.34 12.06
C LEU A 410 23.38 0.53 13.11
N HIS A 411 24.70 0.47 13.01
CA HIS A 411 25.56 -0.32 13.91
C HIS A 411 26.29 0.62 14.85
N TRP A 412 26.38 0.26 16.13
CA TRP A 412 27.03 1.10 17.14
C TRP A 412 28.54 1.14 16.92
N LYS A 413 29.12 2.35 16.85
CA LYS A 413 30.57 2.57 16.77
C LYS A 413 31.08 3.23 18.04
N GLN A 414 30.43 4.31 18.47
CA GLN A 414 30.79 5.02 19.69
C GLN A 414 29.54 5.54 20.41
N TYR A 415 29.60 5.56 21.74
CA TYR A 415 28.59 6.20 22.57
C TYR A 415 29.23 6.80 23.82
N SER A 416 29.03 8.10 24.03
CA SER A 416 29.51 8.81 25.20
C SER A 416 28.47 9.81 25.71
N MET A 417 28.58 10.20 26.97
CA MET A 417 27.78 11.23 27.60
C MET A 417 28.70 12.24 28.26
N VAL A 418 28.50 13.52 27.95
CA VAL A 418 29.12 14.64 28.65
C VAL A 418 28.07 15.21 29.60
N GLN A 419 28.44 15.30 30.88
CA GLN A 419 27.63 15.93 31.91
C GLN A 419 28.36 17.17 32.43
N THR A 420 27.71 18.32 32.33
CA THR A 420 28.27 19.60 32.78
C THR A 420 27.62 20.00 34.11
N ARG A 421 28.42 20.24 35.15
CA ARG A 421 27.99 20.71 36.47
C ARG A 421 28.99 21.73 37.00
N ASN A 422 28.54 22.93 37.36
CA ASN A 422 29.38 24.00 37.94
C ASN A 422 30.67 24.24 37.13
N ASP A 423 30.55 24.38 35.80
CA ASP A 423 31.65 24.54 34.84
C ASP A 423 32.69 23.40 34.79
N GLN A 424 32.40 22.28 35.47
CA GLN A 424 33.16 21.04 35.33
C GLN A 424 32.42 20.07 34.42
N GLU A 425 33.13 19.57 33.41
CA GLU A 425 32.63 18.56 32.48
C GLU A 425 33.16 17.18 32.86
N LYS A 426 32.23 16.22 33.00
CA LYS A 426 32.57 14.81 33.15
C LYS A 426 32.09 14.04 31.93
N THR A 427 33.01 13.41 31.24
CA THR A 427 32.73 12.54 30.09
C THR A 427 32.72 11.09 30.53
N THR A 428 31.63 10.38 30.22
CA THR A 428 31.48 8.94 30.44
C THR A 428 31.41 8.26 29.09
N LEU A 429 32.29 7.29 28.85
CA LEU A 429 32.28 6.44 27.66
C LEU A 429 31.51 5.15 27.98
N PHE A 430 30.59 4.75 27.09
CA PHE A 430 29.83 3.51 27.26
C PHE A 430 30.49 2.34 26.55
N GLU A 431 30.54 1.19 27.23
CA GLU A 431 30.96 -0.07 26.63
C GLU A 431 29.83 -0.65 25.76
N LEU A 432 30.11 -0.83 24.48
CA LEU A 432 29.13 -1.23 23.46
C LEU A 432 29.03 -2.76 23.30
N ALA A 433 28.71 -3.45 24.39
CA ALA A 433 28.50 -4.89 24.35
C ALA A 433 27.31 -5.25 23.41
N PRO A 434 27.44 -6.24 22.50
CA PRO A 434 26.41 -6.55 21.49
C PRO A 434 25.02 -6.89 22.06
N ASN A 435 24.99 -7.48 23.26
CA ASN A 435 23.73 -7.79 23.97
C ASN A 435 23.02 -6.54 24.51
N LYS A 436 23.75 -5.48 24.86
CA LYS A 436 23.19 -4.22 25.39
C LYS A 436 22.91 -3.21 24.28
N TYR A 437 23.69 -3.27 23.20
CA TYR A 437 23.63 -2.36 22.06
C TYR A 437 23.58 -3.14 20.74
N PRO A 438 22.48 -3.89 20.49
CA PRO A 438 22.31 -4.54 19.19
C PRO A 438 22.03 -3.50 18.10
N PRO A 439 22.28 -3.83 16.82
CA PRO A 439 21.99 -2.96 15.69
C PRO A 439 20.56 -2.42 15.69
N LEU A 440 20.39 -1.21 15.17
CA LEU A 440 19.07 -0.64 14.94
C LEU A 440 18.59 -1.00 13.53
N TYR A 441 17.36 -1.47 13.41
CA TYR A 441 16.74 -1.84 12.14
C TYR A 441 15.68 -0.83 11.74
N PHE A 442 15.71 -0.39 10.49
CA PHE A 442 14.74 0.55 9.95
C PHE A 442 13.36 -0.10 9.84
N SER A 443 12.40 0.47 10.57
CA SER A 443 10.98 0.16 10.48
C SER A 443 10.23 1.33 9.85
N ARG A 444 9.56 1.04 8.75
CA ARG A 444 8.74 1.98 8.02
C ARG A 444 7.41 2.19 8.72
N VAL A 445 6.92 3.43 8.73
CA VAL A 445 5.55 3.76 9.18
C VAL A 445 4.64 4.14 8.02
N LYS A 446 3.32 4.14 8.28
CA LYS A 446 2.31 4.51 7.27
C LYS A 446 2.32 6.01 6.98
N SER A 447 2.27 6.87 7.99
CA SER A 447 2.21 8.33 7.82
C SER A 447 2.99 9.09 8.90
N TYR A 448 4.15 9.60 8.50
CA TYR A 448 4.80 10.74 9.19
C TYR A 448 4.60 12.05 8.43
N HIS A 449 4.52 11.99 7.11
CA HIS A 449 4.53 13.15 6.21
C HIS A 449 3.21 13.21 5.43
N GLN A 450 2.11 13.47 6.14
CA GLN A 450 0.80 13.59 5.49
C GLN A 450 0.58 14.98 4.86
N GLU A 451 1.24 15.99 5.41
CA GLU A 451 1.15 17.38 4.98
C GLU A 451 2.56 17.92 4.70
N SER A 452 2.65 18.86 3.75
CA SER A 452 3.90 19.53 3.40
C SER A 452 3.86 20.97 3.89
N GLU A 453 4.75 21.33 4.82
CA GLU A 453 4.86 22.69 5.35
C GLU A 453 5.51 23.68 4.35
N GLY A 454 6.13 23.16 3.28
CA GLY A 454 6.73 23.98 2.24
C GLY A 454 7.42 23.17 1.15
N PRO A 455 7.72 23.79 -0.01
CA PRO A 455 8.38 23.11 -1.11
C PRO A 455 9.86 22.86 -0.80
N LEU A 456 10.43 21.85 -1.46
CA LEU A 456 11.86 21.61 -1.46
C LEU A 456 12.58 22.85 -2.00
N LYS A 457 13.38 23.50 -1.14
CA LYS A 457 13.96 24.82 -1.40
C LYS A 457 15.07 24.85 -2.44
#